data_AF-A0A8C0CC24-F1
#
_entry.id   AF-A0A8C0CC24-F1
#
_cell.length_a   1.000
_cell.length_b   1.000
_cell.length_c   1.000
_cell.angle_alpha   90.00
_cell.angle_beta   90.00
_cell.angle_gamma   90.00
#
_symmetry.space_group_name_H-M   'P 1'
#
loop_
_entity.id
_entity.type
_entity.pdbx_description
1 polymer ?
#
loop_
_entity_poly.entity_id
_entity_poly.type
_entity_poly.pdbx_seq_one_letter_code
_entity_poly.pdbx_strand_id
1 'polypeptide(L)' 'TAGSQGTFDAIVMVKVLDSLIAMIQKFPYDDPTYDKLHEDLDKIRGKFKQLCSLLNVQPDFKISTEGSGLSF' A
#
# COMPACT_ATOMS: atom_id res chain seq x y z
N THR A 1 -24.99 -17.73 12.51
CA THR A 1 -23.59 -17.74 12.97
C THR A 1 -22.79 -16.73 12.16
N ALA A 2 -22.99 -15.43 12.40
CA ALA A 2 -22.39 -14.34 11.61
C ALA A 2 -21.24 -13.60 12.36
N GLY A 3 -21.01 -13.92 13.63
CA GLY A 3 -20.04 -13.22 14.48
C GLY A 3 -18.57 -13.64 14.32
N SER A 4 -18.27 -14.66 13.52
CA SER A 4 -16.90 -15.21 13.39
C SER A 4 -16.12 -14.67 12.18
N GLN A 5 -16.82 -14.16 11.17
CA GLN A 5 -16.21 -13.65 9.93
C GLN A 5 -15.57 -12.28 10.13
N GLY A 6 -16.27 -11.34 10.77
CA GLY A 6 -15.76 -9.98 11.02
C GLY A 6 -14.54 -9.93 11.94
N THR A 7 -14.40 -10.86 12.89
CA THR A 7 -13.19 -10.97 13.73
C THR A 7 -11.99 -11.51 12.96
N PHE A 8 -12.22 -12.42 12.00
CA PHE A 8 -11.15 -12.95 11.16
C PHE A 8 -10.63 -11.89 10.19
N ASP A 9 -11.54 -11.15 9.56
CA ASP A 9 -11.19 -10.05 8.65
C ASP A 9 -10.41 -8.94 9.38
N ALA A 10 -10.77 -8.61 10.62
CA ALA A 10 -10.03 -7.66 11.45
C ALA A 10 -8.60 -8.13 11.78
N ILE A 11 -8.40 -9.41 12.11
CA ILE A 11 -7.07 -9.97 12.37
C ILE A 11 -6.21 -9.97 11.09
N VAL A 12 -6.81 -10.28 9.94
CA VAL A 12 -6.12 -10.24 8.64
C VAL A 12 -5.73 -8.80 8.28
N MET A 13 -6.60 -7.82 8.53
CA MET A 13 -6.27 -6.40 8.32
C MET A 13 -5.10 -5.94 9.17
N VAL A 14 -5.11 -6.23 10.47
CA VAL A 14 -4.02 -5.83 11.39
C VAL A 14 -2.68 -6.42 10.92
N LYS A 15 -2.67 -7.68 10.47
CA LYS A 15 -1.47 -8.32 9.92
C LYS A 15 -0.97 -7.69 8.62
N VAL A 16 -1.87 -7.34 7.71
CA VAL A 16 -1.50 -6.67 6.45
C VAL A 16 -0.97 -5.27 6.72
N LEU A 17 -1.58 -4.56 7.67
CA LEU A 17 -1.15 -3.23 8.11
C LEU A 17 0.24 -3.28 8.76
N ASP A 18 0.49 -4.21 9.69
CA ASP A 18 1.81 -4.41 10.30
C ASP A 18 2.88 -4.72 9.26
N SER A 19 2.55 -5.56 8.26
CA SER A 19 3.46 -5.86 7.15
C SER A 19 3.79 -4.61 6.33
N LEU A 20 2.81 -3.75 6.05
CA LEU A 20 3.00 -2.51 5.32
C LEU A 20 3.87 -1.53 6.10
N ILE A 21 3.58 -1.34 7.40
CA ILE A 21 4.37 -0.48 8.29
C ILE A 21 5.81 -0.96 8.36
N ALA A 22 6.04 -2.26 8.51
CA ALA A 22 7.39 -2.83 8.57
C ALA A 22 8.18 -2.59 7.28
N MET A 23 7.53 -2.59 6.11
CA MET A 23 8.18 -2.25 4.84
C MET A 23 8.57 -0.77 4.77
N ILE A 24 7.66 0.12 5.19
CA ILE A 24 7.94 1.57 5.21
C ILE A 24 9.05 1.90 6.21
N GLN A 25 9.05 1.29 7.40
CA GLN A 25 10.09 1.50 8.41
C GLN A 25 11.47 0.97 8.01
N LYS A 26 11.51 -0.12 7.24
CA LYS A 26 12.77 -0.67 6.71
C LYS A 26 13.26 0.05 5.46
N PHE A 27 12.43 0.90 4.87
CA PHE A 27 12.77 1.61 3.65
C PHE A 27 13.91 2.59 3.96
N PRO A 28 15.07 2.45 3.29
CA PRO A 28 16.22 3.31 3.55
C PRO A 28 16.01 4.67 2.88
N TYR A 29 15.29 5.55 3.57
CA TYR A 29 15.02 6.93 3.12
C TYR A 29 16.28 7.79 3.03
N ASP A 30 17.30 7.46 3.82
CA ASP A 30 18.55 8.24 3.94
C ASP A 30 19.62 7.85 2.91
N ASP A 31 19.41 6.80 2.10
CA ASP A 31 20.39 6.34 1.13
C ASP A 31 19.99 6.73 -0.31
N PRO A 32 20.60 7.78 -0.89
CA PRO A 32 20.32 8.21 -2.26
C PRO A 32 20.84 7.24 -3.32
N THR A 33 21.65 6.24 -2.94
CA THR A 33 22.17 5.21 -3.84
C THR A 33 21.38 3.91 -3.80
N TYR A 34 20.22 3.91 -3.13
CA TYR A 34 19.40 2.72 -2.99
C TYR A 34 18.82 2.25 -4.34
N ASP A 35 19.52 1.34 -5.01
CA ASP A 35 19.17 0.81 -6.34
C ASP A 35 17.79 0.11 -6.39
N LYS A 36 17.29 -0.32 -5.23
CA LYS A 36 16.01 -1.05 -5.09
C LYS A 36 14.84 -0.14 -4.67
N LEU A 37 15.04 1.18 -4.68
CA LEU A 37 14.02 2.17 -4.29
C LEU A 37 12.70 1.94 -5.02
N HIS A 38 12.78 1.84 -6.34
CA HIS A 38 11.61 1.62 -7.19
C HIS A 38 10.92 0.28 -6.90
N GLU A 39 11.69 -0.79 -6.68
CA GLU A 39 11.16 -2.13 -6.41
C GLU A 39 10.41 -2.17 -5.07
N ASP A 40 10.99 -1.58 -4.03
CA ASP A 40 10.38 -1.57 -2.70
C ASP A 40 9.19 -0.60 -2.62
N LEU A 41 9.23 0.53 -3.34
CA LEU A 41 8.04 1.39 -3.50
C LEU A 41 6.91 0.66 -4.22
N ASP A 42 7.20 -0.14 -5.25
CA ASP A 42 6.18 -0.94 -5.92
C ASP A 42 5.60 -2.03 -5.02
N LYS A 43 6.43 -2.66 -4.17
CA LYS A 43 5.95 -3.61 -3.14
C LYS A 43 5.05 -2.93 -2.11
N ILE A 44 5.43 -1.76 -1.60
CA ILE A 44 4.63 -0.95 -0.66
C ILE A 44 3.29 -0.58 -1.30
N ARG A 45 3.31 -0.11 -2.56
CA ARG A 45 2.09 0.23 -3.31
C ARG A 45 1.20 -1.00 -3.54
N GLY A 46 1.78 -2.15 -3.86
CA GLY A 46 1.07 -3.41 -4.03
C GLY A 46 0.37 -3.87 -2.75
N LYS A 47 1.07 -3.80 -1.61
CA LYS A 47 0.53 -4.13 -0.28
C LYS A 47 -0.58 -3.19 0.14
N PHE A 48 -0.44 -1.89 -0.14
CA PHE A 48 -1.49 -0.91 0.11
C PHE A 48 -2.74 -1.18 -0.73
N LYS A 49 -2.59 -1.49 -2.03
CA LYS A 49 -3.72 -1.90 -2.88
C LYS A 49 -4.43 -3.15 -2.36
N GLN A 50 -3.67 -4.14 -1.88
CA GLN A 50 -4.26 -5.33 -1.23
C GLN A 50 -5.04 -4.96 0.02
N LEU A 51 -4.52 -4.07 0.88
CA LEU A 51 -5.21 -3.59 2.06
C LEU A 51 -6.53 -2.87 1.69
N CYS A 52 -6.51 -2.00 0.69
CA CYS A 52 -7.70 -1.31 0.19
C CYS A 52 -8.75 -2.29 -0.36
N SER A 53 -8.32 -3.32 -1.10
CA SER A 53 -9.20 -4.39 -1.56
C SER A 53 -9.82 -5.18 -0.41
N LEU A 54 -9.07 -5.43 0.67
CA LEU A 54 -9.57 -6.10 1.88
C LEU A 54 -10.57 -5.22 2.65
N LEU A 55 -10.36 -3.91 2.64
CA LEU A 55 -11.27 -2.92 3.24
C LEU A 55 -12.50 -2.63 2.38
N ASN A 56 -12.57 -3.17 1.15
CA ASN A 56 -13.54 -2.79 0.13
C ASN A 56 -13.58 -1.27 -0.11
N VAL A 57 -12.44 -0.61 0.09
CA VAL A 57 -12.22 0.81 -0.15
C VAL A 57 -11.48 0.89 -1.47
N GLN A 58 -12.02 1.62 -2.44
CA GLN A 58 -11.25 1.90 -3.64
C GLN A 58 -10.08 2.81 -3.26
N PRO A 59 -8.83 2.43 -3.56
CA PRO A 59 -7.72 3.33 -3.37
C PRO A 59 -7.87 4.44 -4.42
N ASP A 60 -8.41 5.59 -4.01
CA ASP A 60 -8.47 6.81 -4.81
C ASP A 60 -7.04 7.36 -4.91
N PHE A 61 -6.21 6.68 -5.69
CA PHE A 61 -4.97 7.26 -6.19
C PHE A 61 -5.34 8.24 -7.29
N LYS A 62 -6.00 9.34 -6.94
CA LYS A 62 -6.03 10.52 -7.79
C LYS A 62 -4.61 11.06 -7.85
N ILE A 63 -3.83 10.48 -8.74
CA ILE A 63 -2.76 11.22 -9.37
C ILE A 63 -3.51 12.29 -10.16
N SER A 64 -3.69 13.46 -9.55
CA SER A 64 -4.20 14.65 -10.22
C SER A 64 -3.23 15.01 -11.34
N THR A 65 -3.31 14.31 -12.47
CA THR A 65 -2.83 14.77 -13.78
C THR A 65 -3.81 15.81 -14.32
N GLU A 66 -4.22 16.76 -13.49
CA GLU A 66 -4.92 17.98 -13.90
C GLU A 66 -3.92 19.11 -14.21
N GLY A 67 -2.67 18.74 -14.55
CA GLY A 67 -1.61 19.67 -14.91
C GLY A 67 -0.50 19.13 -15.81
N SER A 68 -0.71 18.06 -16.59
CA SER A 68 0.24 17.72 -17.65
C SER A 68 -0.43 17.12 -18.88
N GLY A 69 -1.05 18.01 -19.64
CA GLY A 69 -1.17 17.85 -21.08
C GLY A 69 0.21 18.00 -21.71
N LEU A 70 0.97 16.91 -21.78
CA LEU A 70 2.10 16.80 -22.69
C LEU A 70 1.72 15.75 -23.73
N SER A 71 1.21 16.25 -24.86
CA SER A 71 1.19 15.52 -26.12
C SER A 71 2.63 15.25 -26.56
N PHE A 72 2.89 14.06 -27.07
CA PHE A 72 3.91 13.82 -28.07
C PHE A 72 3.23 13.35 -29.36
#